data_AF-A0A661P8Y2-F1
#
_entry.id   AF-A0A661P8Y2-F1
#
_cell.length_a   1.000
_cell.length_b   1.000
_cell.length_c   1.000
_cell.angle_alpha   90.00
_cell.angle_beta   90.00
_cell.angle_gamma   90.00
#
_symmetry.space_group_name_H-M   'P 1'
#
loop_
_entity.id
_entity.type
_entity.pdbx_description
1 polymer ?
#
loop_
_entity_poly.entity_id
_entity_poly.type
_entity_poly.pdbx_seq_one_letter_code
_entity_poly.pdbx_strand_id
1 'polypeptide(L)' 'AGVIAENIKKVARQHQVPVVENKPLARLMFKLVKVNETIPADLYQSVAEVLAYVYRLKGKKL' A
#
# COMPACT_ATOMS: atom_id res chain seq x y z
N ALA A 1 -12.28 -0.75 8.75
CA ALA A 1 -11.65 0.58 8.96
C ALA A 1 -12.37 1.64 8.12
N GLY A 2 -13.66 1.94 8.37
CA GLY A 2 -14.47 2.84 7.54
C GLY A 2 -13.97 4.30 7.52
N VAL A 3 -14.43 5.13 8.47
CA VAL A 3 -14.09 6.57 8.53
C VAL A 3 -12.57 6.82 8.58
N ILE A 4 -11.83 5.97 9.29
CA ILE A 4 -10.37 6.09 9.40
C ILE A 4 -9.69 5.91 8.03
N ALA A 5 -10.10 4.93 7.21
CA ALA A 5 -9.48 4.75 5.89
C ALA A 5 -9.79 5.92 4.96
N GLU A 6 -10.98 6.52 5.06
CA GLU A 6 -11.28 7.75 4.30
C GLU A 6 -10.38 8.90 4.72
N ASN A 7 -10.13 9.09 6.01
CA ASN A 7 -9.20 10.10 6.51
C ASN A 7 -7.78 9.86 6.02
N ILE A 8 -7.29 8.61 6.03
CA ILE A 8 -5.97 8.25 5.48
C ILE A 8 -5.89 8.63 3.99
N LYS A 9 -6.90 8.26 3.19
CA LYS A 9 -6.95 8.62 1.76
C LYS A 9 -6.97 10.14 1.55
N LYS A 10 -7.70 10.88 2.37
CA LYS A 10 -7.75 12.34 2.32
C LYS A 10 -6.37 12.95 2.56
N VAL A 11 -5.69 12.55 3.63
CA VAL A 11 -4.34 13.04 3.97
C VAL A 11 -3.33 12.65 2.90
N ALA A 12 -3.40 11.42 2.36
CA ALA A 12 -2.53 10.97 1.28
C ALA A 12 -2.64 11.86 0.04
N ARG A 13 -3.87 12.21 -0.38
CA ARG A 13 -4.11 13.13 -1.51
C ARG A 13 -3.53 14.51 -1.27
N GLN A 14 -3.70 15.07 -0.07
CA GLN A 14 -3.15 16.38 0.30
C GLN A 14 -1.61 16.45 0.20
N HIS A 15 -0.95 15.34 0.50
CA HIS A 15 0.52 15.23 0.47
C HIS A 15 1.05 14.56 -0.81
N GLN A 16 0.20 14.38 -1.83
CA GLN A 16 0.58 13.76 -3.10
C GLN A 16 1.20 12.35 -2.95
N VAL A 17 0.77 11.61 -1.92
CA VAL A 17 1.13 10.21 -1.73
C VAL A 17 0.24 9.34 -2.63
N PRO A 18 0.82 8.53 -3.55
CA PRO A 18 0.04 7.66 -4.42
C PRO A 18 -0.80 6.66 -3.63
N VAL A 19 -2.07 6.50 -4.01
CA VAL A 19 -2.99 5.52 -3.43
C VAL A 19 -3.30 4.47 -4.48
N VAL A 20 -2.88 3.23 -4.23
CA VAL A 20 -3.10 2.09 -5.12
C VAL A 20 -4.17 1.19 -4.52
N GLU A 21 -5.22 0.92 -5.30
CA GLU A 21 -6.29 0.02 -4.85
C GLU A 21 -5.96 -1.44 -5.17
N ASN A 22 -5.67 -2.23 -4.14
CA ASN A 22 -5.55 -3.69 -4.22
C ASN A 22 -6.30 -4.32 -3.05
N LYS A 23 -7.58 -4.68 -3.26
CA LYS A 23 -8.45 -5.17 -2.18
C LYS A 23 -7.94 -6.47 -1.53
N PRO A 24 -7.49 -7.50 -2.28
CA PRO A 24 -6.93 -8.71 -1.67
C PRO A 24 -5.74 -8.43 -0.76
N LEU A 25 -4.73 -7.70 -1.24
CA LEU A 25 -3.53 -7.38 -0.47
C LEU A 25 -3.86 -6.51 0.75
N ALA A 26 -4.69 -5.49 0.58
CA ALA A 26 -5.08 -4.61 1.68
C ALA A 26 -5.78 -5.37 2.82
N ARG A 27 -6.65 -6.33 2.49
CA ARG A 27 -7.31 -7.17 3.51
C ARG A 27 -6.32 -8.09 4.23
N LEU A 28 -5.37 -8.68 3.51
CA LEU A 28 -4.34 -9.54 4.10
C LEU A 28 -3.41 -8.73 5.00
N MET A 29 -2.90 -7.59 4.54
CA MET A 29 -2.04 -6.72 5.35
C MET A 29 -2.76 -6.21 6.59
N PHE A 30 -4.03 -5.81 6.48
CA PHE A 30 -4.83 -5.38 7.64
C PHE A 30 -5.01 -6.50 8.68
N LYS A 31 -5.08 -7.77 8.25
CA LYS A 31 -5.26 -8.92 9.14
C LYS A 31 -3.93 -9.39 9.76
N LEU A 32 -2.84 -9.34 9.00
CA LEU A 32 -1.59 -10.04 9.33
C LEU A 32 -0.45 -9.13 9.78
N VAL A 33 -0.50 -7.83 9.48
CA VAL A 33 0.63 -6.92 9.67
C VAL A 33 0.21 -5.74 10.53
N LYS A 34 0.89 -5.54 11.65
CA LYS A 34 0.71 -4.33 12.47
C LYS A 34 1.68 -3.24 12.05
N VAL A 35 1.39 -2.02 12.51
CA VAL A 35 2.26 -0.87 12.30
C VAL A 35 3.63 -1.16 12.93
N ASN A 36 4.69 -0.81 12.21
CA ASN A 36 6.10 -1.05 12.55
C ASN A 36 6.55 -2.53 12.52
N GLU A 37 5.71 -3.45 12.04
CA GLU A 37 6.13 -4.82 11.78
C GLU A 37 6.68 -5.00 10.35
N THR A 38 7.50 -6.03 10.18
CA THR A 38 8.01 -6.41 8.86
C THR A 38 6.92 -7.14 8.07
N ILE A 39 6.96 -7.02 6.75
CA ILE A 39 6.05 -7.71 5.85
C ILE A 39 6.34 -9.22 5.90
N PRO A 40 5.33 -10.10 6.02
CA PRO A 40 5.52 -11.55 5.93
C PRO A 40 6.01 -11.98 4.55
N ALA A 41 6.82 -13.04 4.49
CA ALA A 41 7.39 -13.56 3.24
C ALA A 41 6.31 -13.93 2.20
N ASP A 42 5.19 -14.47 2.66
CA ASP A 42 4.04 -14.85 1.80
C ASP A 42 3.43 -13.66 1.05
N LEU A 43 3.66 -12.43 1.52
CA LEU A 43 3.15 -11.20 0.89
C LEU A 43 4.19 -10.48 0.03
N TYR A 44 5.44 -10.97 -0.03
CA TYR A 44 6.53 -10.27 -0.73
C TYR A 44 6.22 -10.03 -2.21
N GLN A 45 5.70 -11.04 -2.91
CA GLN A 45 5.38 -10.90 -4.34
C GLN A 45 4.34 -9.77 -4.56
N SER A 46 3.22 -9.81 -3.84
CA SER A 46 2.16 -8.82 -4.00
C SER A 46 2.61 -7.40 -3.64
N VAL A 47 3.48 -7.26 -2.64
CA VAL A 47 4.07 -5.96 -2.29
C VAL A 47 5.07 -5.49 -3.34
N ALA A 48 5.89 -6.39 -3.88
CA ALA A 48 6.83 -6.07 -4.95
C ALA A 48 6.11 -5.56 -6.21
N GLU A 49 4.96 -6.14 -6.56
CA GLU A 49 4.12 -5.67 -7.67
C GLU A 49 3.63 -4.23 -7.44
N VAL A 50 3.20 -3.89 -6.22
CA VAL A 50 2.79 -2.53 -5.87
C VAL A 50 3.97 -1.57 -5.94
N LEU A 51 5.14 -1.95 -5.43
CA LEU A 51 6.35 -1.14 -5.54
C LEU A 51 6.72 -0.90 -7.02
N ALA A 52 6.75 -1.94 -7.83
CA ALA A 52 7.04 -1.82 -9.26
C ALA A 52 6.07 -0.87 -9.97
N TYR A 53 4.78 -0.91 -9.64
CA TYR A 53 3.80 0.04 -10.15
C TYR A 53 4.13 1.48 -9.74
N VAL A 54 4.45 1.73 -8.47
CA VAL A 54 4.83 3.06 -7.97
C VAL A 54 6.12 3.58 -8.64
N TYR A 55 7.12 2.73 -8.87
CA TYR A 55 8.36 3.10 -9.56
C TYR A 55 8.10 3.52 -11.01
N ARG A 56 7.28 2.74 -11.74
CA ARG A 56 6.85 3.08 -13.11
C ARG A 56 6.12 4.41 -13.17
N LEU A 57 5.21 4.68 -12.22
CA LEU A 57 4.50 5.96 -12.14
C LEU A 57 5.45 7.15 -11.93
N LYS A 58 6.54 6.95 -11.19
CA LYS A 58 7.56 7.98 -10.93
C LYS A 58 8.61 8.09 -12.04
N GLY A 59 8.46 7.35 -13.14
CA GLY A 59 9.42 7.35 -14.26
C GLY A 59 10.80 6.80 -13.88
N LYS A 60 10.92 6.12 -12.74
CA LYS A 60 12.18 5.51 -12.29
C LYS A 60 12.24 4.08 -12.80
N LYS A 61 13.32 3.72 -13.52
CA LYS A 61 13.62 2.32 -13.83
C LYS A 61 14.04 1.62 -12.52
N LEU A 62 13.53 0.41 -12.31
CA LEU A 62 13.98 -0.50 -11.24
C LEU A 62 15.42 -0.92 -11.50
#